data_AF-A0A6J8DAJ0-F1
#
_entry.id   AF-A0A6J8DAJ0-F1
#
_cell.length_a   1.000
_cell.length_b   1.000
_cell.length_c   1.000
_cell.angle_alpha   90.00
_cell.angle_beta   90.00
_cell.angle_gamma   90.00
#
_symmetry.space_group_name_H-M   'P 1'
#
loop_
_entity.id
_entity.type
_entity.pdbx_description
1 polymer ?
#
loop_
_entity_poly.entity_id
_entity_poly.type
_entity_poly.pdbx_seq_one_letter_code
_entity_poly.pdbx_strand_id
1 'polypeptide(L)'
;MKPLRELPVPHSPKSAKRAIGMFSYYSQWIPRFSDKIKPLANATSFPLGSIAVKAFDDLKSDLENASISAIDKAIPFVVETDASDSAVAGSLNQGGRPVAFFSGTLDAHELGHSPVEKEACAIIEAVRKWRHLLSGKHFTLVTDQEAVSYMFDSKKHGKVKNDKIIRWRTELSCYSYDIKYRLGRDNASADCFSRAYCSSVSSDTLSELHSALCHPGINRLLHFVRSKNLPFSVDDVKRTIKQCEICAKIKPQYAKPNTSPLVKATQPFERLSIDFKGPLPSLSTKKYILTVVDEYSRFPFAFASDMTSGTVIQCLRQLFALFGMPAYIHSDRGQSFISAEPKTFLQSHGVATSRTMPYSPQNNGQCERYNGIIWKAVTLALESLGLKETQWESVLPDALHSVRSLLCTSINCTPHERFFNFTRRSSSIPSWLANPGPVLMKKHVRATKYDPLVEEVHLLEANPTYAHVRLPDGRETTVSVRHLAPRGHSINNDNLDHLVLNDRTMDITETDVENITQEATSNMDNAMETSPVIRRSTREIKKPCRFGFDD
;
A
#
# COMPACT_ATOMS: atom_id res chain seq x y z
N MET A 1 16.21 12.05 27.44
CA MET A 1 15.50 12.76 28.53
C MET A 1 14.06 13.16 28.21
N LYS A 2 13.64 13.20 26.93
CA LYS A 2 12.26 13.53 26.54
C LYS A 2 11.16 12.78 27.33
N PRO A 3 11.26 11.45 27.58
CA PRO A 3 10.25 10.72 28.36
C PRO A 3 10.09 11.17 29.82
N LEU A 4 11.17 11.66 30.45
CA LEU A 4 11.13 12.16 31.82
C LEU A 4 10.47 13.54 31.90
N ARG A 5 10.76 14.43 30.94
CA ARG A 5 10.17 15.77 30.87
C ARG A 5 8.66 15.72 30.57
N GLU A 6 8.26 14.81 29.69
CA GLU A 6 6.87 14.62 29.27
C GLU A 6 6.06 13.69 30.18
N LEU A 7 6.64 13.21 31.29
CA LEU A 7 5.94 12.34 32.23
C LEU A 7 4.73 13.09 32.86
N PRO A 8 3.49 12.62 32.66
CA PRO A 8 2.30 13.32 33.14
C PRO A 8 2.21 13.30 34.67
N VAL A 9 1.51 14.29 35.22
CA VAL A 9 1.18 14.35 36.64
C VAL A 9 0.28 13.14 36.99
N PRO A 10 0.53 12.41 38.09
CA PRO A 10 -0.28 11.25 38.43
C PRO A 10 -1.76 11.58 38.65
N HIS A 11 -2.65 10.97 37.86
CA HIS A 11 -4.11 11.15 37.95
C HIS A 11 -4.83 10.05 38.76
N SER A 12 -4.12 9.01 39.19
CA SER A 12 -4.70 7.88 39.94
C SER A 12 -3.74 7.36 41.00
N PRO A 13 -4.23 6.70 42.06
CA PRO A 13 -3.39 6.14 43.12
C PRO A 13 -2.42 5.08 42.59
N LYS A 14 -2.81 4.35 41.53
CA LYS A 14 -1.92 3.39 40.85
C LYS A 14 -0.80 4.08 40.09
N SER A 15 -1.10 5.16 39.37
CA SER A 15 -0.09 5.97 38.66
C SER A 15 0.87 6.65 39.66
N ALA A 16 0.35 7.17 40.76
CA ALA A 16 1.17 7.78 41.81
C ALA A 16 2.14 6.77 42.45
N LYS A 17 1.68 5.56 42.79
CA LYS A 17 2.56 4.49 43.30
C LYS A 17 3.69 4.10 42.33
N ARG A 18 3.42 4.08 41.02
CA ARG A 18 4.44 3.79 40.00
C ARG A 18 5.50 4.89 39.92
N ALA A 19 5.06 6.15 39.86
CA ALA A 19 5.97 7.28 39.86
C ALA A 19 6.82 7.33 41.13
N ILE A 20 6.22 7.08 42.31
CA ILE A 20 6.92 6.95 43.59
C ILE A 20 7.95 5.82 43.53
N GLY A 21 7.59 4.66 42.98
CA GLY A 21 8.50 3.52 42.80
C GLY A 21 9.71 3.88 41.92
N MET A 22 9.49 4.56 40.80
CA MET A 22 10.55 5.05 39.92
C MET A 22 11.48 6.03 40.63
N PHE A 23 10.95 7.04 41.34
CA PHE A 23 11.80 7.99 42.05
C PHE A 23 12.53 7.34 43.23
N SER A 24 11.91 6.37 43.90
CA SER A 24 12.54 5.57 44.95
C SER A 24 13.75 4.78 44.44
N TYR A 25 13.64 4.22 43.23
CA TYR A 25 14.75 3.52 42.57
C TYR A 25 15.97 4.43 42.37
N TYR A 26 15.75 5.71 42.07
CA TYR A 26 16.82 6.71 41.90
C TYR A 26 17.08 7.57 43.14
N SER A 27 16.56 7.19 44.31
CA SER A 27 16.62 7.99 45.55
C SER A 27 18.05 8.40 45.94
N GLN A 28 19.03 7.55 45.69
CA GLN A 28 20.45 7.82 45.97
C GLN A 28 21.03 9.02 45.20
N TRP A 29 20.41 9.41 44.09
CA TRP A 29 20.85 10.52 43.23
C TRP A 29 19.99 11.78 43.37
N ILE A 30 18.97 11.75 44.25
CA ILE A 30 18.04 12.86 44.46
C ILE A 30 18.33 13.49 45.83
N PRO A 31 18.78 14.75 45.89
CA PRO A 31 19.06 15.42 47.16
C PRO A 31 17.76 15.68 47.93
N ARG A 32 17.77 15.36 49.24
CA ARG A 32 16.60 15.51 50.13
C ARG A 32 15.35 14.77 49.64
N PHE A 33 15.54 13.59 49.05
CA PHE A 33 14.48 12.73 48.53
C PHE A 33 13.30 12.52 49.51
N SER A 34 13.60 12.23 50.78
CA SER A 34 12.59 11.95 51.81
C SER A 34 11.62 13.12 52.05
N ASP A 35 12.06 14.37 51.89
CA ASP A 35 11.20 15.53 52.09
C ASP A 35 10.35 15.82 50.86
N LYS A 36 10.91 15.59 49.67
CA LYS A 36 10.22 15.80 48.39
C LYS A 36 9.17 14.73 48.10
N ILE A 37 9.32 13.51 48.60
CA ILE A 37 8.35 12.43 48.35
C ILE A 37 7.17 12.41 49.32
N LYS A 38 7.30 12.99 50.52
CA LYS A 38 6.22 13.05 51.54
C LYS A 38 4.91 13.64 51.00
N PRO A 39 4.90 14.78 50.29
CA PRO A 39 3.66 15.35 49.72
C PRO A 39 3.00 14.43 48.69
N LEU A 40 3.81 13.65 47.93
CA LEU A 40 3.32 12.74 46.90
C LEU A 40 2.83 11.41 47.49
N ALA A 41 3.48 10.92 48.55
CA ALA A 41 3.11 9.68 49.25
C ALA A 41 1.85 9.84 50.11
N ASN A 42 1.64 11.01 50.70
CA ASN A 42 0.48 11.31 51.54
C ASN A 42 -0.76 11.77 50.74
N ALA A 43 -0.63 11.96 49.44
CA ALA A 43 -1.74 12.38 48.58
C ALA A 43 -2.72 11.22 48.35
N THR A 44 -3.89 11.31 48.99
CA THR A 44 -5.00 10.35 48.87
C THR A 44 -6.11 10.83 47.93
N SER A 45 -6.17 12.12 47.64
CA SER A 45 -7.13 12.75 46.71
C SER A 45 -6.48 13.12 45.36
N PHE A 46 -7.20 12.86 44.27
CA PHE A 46 -6.83 13.24 42.91
C PHE A 46 -7.91 14.18 42.37
N PRO A 47 -7.58 15.33 41.74
CA PRO A 47 -6.26 15.80 41.30
C PRO A 47 -5.32 16.22 42.44
N LEU A 48 -4.00 16.08 42.21
CA LEU A 48 -2.97 16.42 43.19
C LEU A 48 -2.99 17.92 43.52
N GLY A 49 -2.85 18.26 44.81
CA GLY A 49 -2.71 19.64 45.25
C GLY A 49 -1.41 20.30 44.72
N SER A 50 -1.39 21.63 44.65
CA SER A 50 -0.27 22.41 44.11
C SER A 50 1.10 22.09 44.73
N ILE A 51 1.11 21.75 46.02
CA ILE A 51 2.33 21.35 46.75
C ILE A 51 2.88 20.02 46.23
N ALA A 52 2.00 19.04 45.97
CA ALA A 52 2.40 17.73 45.47
C ALA A 52 2.83 17.78 43.99
N VAL A 53 2.20 18.64 43.18
CA VAL A 53 2.62 18.89 41.78
C VAL A 53 4.01 19.53 41.75
N LYS A 54 4.25 20.56 42.58
CA LYS A 54 5.56 21.19 42.69
C LYS A 54 6.64 20.20 43.13
N ALA A 55 6.34 19.37 44.13
CA ALA A 55 7.27 18.34 44.58
C ALA A 55 7.58 17.30 43.47
N PHE A 56 6.59 16.95 42.65
CA PHE A 56 6.76 16.06 41.50
C PHE A 56 7.66 16.68 40.41
N ASP A 57 7.49 17.96 40.12
CA ASP A 57 8.34 18.67 39.15
C ASP A 57 9.77 18.88 39.67
N ASP A 58 9.93 19.15 40.97
CA ASP A 58 11.25 19.22 41.62
C ASP A 58 11.99 17.87 41.55
N LEU A 59 11.29 16.75 41.73
CA LEU A 59 11.87 15.40 41.61
C LEU A 59 12.31 15.10 40.17
N LYS A 60 11.56 15.56 39.15
CA LYS A 60 11.96 15.42 37.74
C LYS A 60 13.21 16.23 37.43
N SER A 61 13.26 17.49 37.89
CA SER A 61 14.39 18.39 37.65
C SER A 61 15.67 17.86 38.27
N ASP A 62 15.60 17.34 39.50
CA ASP A 62 16.75 16.73 40.16
C ASP A 62 17.26 15.49 39.41
N LEU A 63 16.35 14.62 38.96
CA LEU A 63 16.72 13.43 38.21
C LEU A 63 17.32 13.77 36.84
N GLU A 64 16.83 14.84 36.21
CA GLU A 64 17.39 15.38 34.98
C GLU A 64 18.81 15.91 35.20
N ASN A 65 19.03 16.72 36.24
CA ASN A 65 20.36 17.21 36.60
C ASN A 65 21.32 16.06 36.92
N ALA A 66 20.83 15.02 37.60
CA ALA A 66 21.60 13.81 37.88
C ALA A 66 22.00 13.04 36.61
N SER A 67 21.29 13.18 35.49
CA SER A 67 21.61 12.50 34.23
C SER A 67 22.61 13.24 33.33
N ILE A 68 22.90 14.53 33.60
CA ILE A 68 23.71 15.40 32.72
C ILE A 68 25.23 15.25 32.94
N SER A 69 25.69 14.53 33.96
CA SER A 69 27.15 14.37 34.17
C SER A 69 27.82 13.46 33.14
N ALA A 70 29.12 13.66 32.97
CA ALA A 70 29.96 12.92 32.04
C ALA A 70 29.84 11.40 32.22
N ILE A 71 29.68 10.70 31.10
CA ILE A 71 29.64 9.23 31.02
C ILE A 71 31.03 8.69 31.36
N ASP A 72 31.10 7.83 32.38
CA ASP A 72 32.34 7.13 32.72
C ASP A 72 32.62 6.03 31.68
N LYS A 73 33.87 5.82 31.27
CA LYS A 73 34.23 4.73 30.35
C LYS A 73 34.52 3.42 31.07
N ALA A 74 34.78 3.46 32.38
CA ALA A 74 35.15 2.29 33.18
C ALA A 74 33.94 1.46 33.64
N ILE A 75 32.77 2.09 33.79
CA ILE A 75 31.57 1.43 34.32
C ILE A 75 30.71 0.90 33.15
N PRO A 76 30.32 -0.39 33.14
CA PRO A 76 29.48 -0.95 32.09
C PRO A 76 28.05 -0.37 32.15
N PHE A 77 27.40 -0.35 31.00
CA PHE A 77 26.00 0.07 30.90
C PHE A 77 25.04 -1.05 31.30
N VAL A 78 23.91 -0.65 31.86
CA VAL A 78 22.76 -1.52 32.14
C VAL A 78 21.56 -0.97 31.40
N VAL A 79 21.00 -1.75 30.50
CA VAL A 79 19.80 -1.40 29.73
C VAL A 79 18.63 -2.19 30.30
N GLU A 80 17.69 -1.50 30.91
CA GLU A 80 16.47 -2.09 31.46
C GLU A 80 15.30 -1.77 30.52
N THR A 81 14.59 -2.78 30.05
CA THR A 81 13.45 -2.60 29.14
C THR A 81 12.17 -3.18 29.71
N ASP A 82 11.04 -2.64 29.24
CA ASP A 82 9.69 -3.09 29.58
C ASP A 82 8.74 -2.79 28.41
N ALA A 83 7.77 -3.67 28.19
CA ALA A 83 6.70 -3.48 27.22
C ALA A 83 5.32 -3.66 27.86
N SER A 84 4.47 -2.66 27.64
CA SER A 84 3.05 -2.72 27.91
C SER A 84 2.26 -3.13 26.66
N ASP A 85 0.94 -3.29 26.81
CA ASP A 85 0.08 -3.68 25.69
C ASP A 85 0.14 -2.73 24.48
N SER A 86 0.48 -1.46 24.71
CA SER A 86 0.47 -0.40 23.69
C SER A 86 1.75 0.43 23.58
N ALA A 87 2.72 0.26 24.47
CA ALA A 87 3.94 1.05 24.47
C ALA A 87 5.15 0.28 25.02
N VAL A 88 6.33 0.58 24.49
CA VAL A 88 7.64 0.08 24.94
C VAL A 88 8.42 1.18 25.62
N ALA A 89 9.23 0.82 26.61
CA ALA A 89 10.11 1.74 27.28
C ALA A 89 11.44 1.09 27.65
N GLY A 90 12.43 1.94 27.89
CA GLY A 90 13.71 1.51 28.42
C GLY A 90 14.39 2.60 29.23
N SER A 91 15.21 2.19 30.19
CA SER A 91 16.13 3.05 30.90
C SER A 91 17.56 2.57 30.70
N LEU A 92 18.47 3.50 30.45
CA LEU A 92 19.90 3.28 30.34
C LEU A 92 20.55 3.79 31.61
N ASN A 93 21.16 2.89 32.35
CA ASN A 93 21.79 3.15 33.63
C ASN A 93 23.29 2.83 33.57
N GLN A 94 24.06 3.50 34.42
CA GLN A 94 25.48 3.26 34.61
C GLN A 94 25.81 3.27 36.10
N GLY A 95 26.19 2.12 36.67
CA GLY A 95 26.47 2.02 38.12
C GLY A 95 25.29 2.43 39.02
N GLY A 96 24.05 2.23 38.57
CA GLY A 96 22.84 2.65 39.28
C GLY A 96 22.44 4.12 39.06
N ARG A 97 23.16 4.85 38.20
CA ARG A 97 22.87 6.23 37.80
C ARG A 97 22.10 6.28 36.47
N PRO A 98 21.05 7.11 36.33
CA PRO A 98 20.34 7.25 35.08
C PRO A 98 21.14 8.07 34.06
N VAL A 99 21.27 7.55 32.85
CA VAL A 99 21.95 8.21 31.72
C VAL A 99 20.93 8.67 30.69
N ALA A 100 20.01 7.78 30.30
CA ALA A 100 18.99 8.11 29.32
C ALA A 100 17.71 7.30 29.52
N PHE A 101 16.60 7.87 29.08
CA PHE A 101 15.28 7.23 29.07
C PHE A 101 14.71 7.20 27.65
N PHE A 102 14.03 6.10 27.34
CA PHE A 102 13.34 5.84 26.09
C PHE A 102 11.89 5.40 26.37
N SER A 103 10.95 5.90 25.57
CA SER A 103 9.56 5.46 25.52
C SER A 103 9.02 5.64 24.10
N GLY A 104 8.21 4.71 23.62
CA GLY A 104 7.58 4.75 22.30
C GLY A 104 6.30 3.92 22.24
N THR A 105 5.37 4.30 21.37
CA THR A 105 4.15 3.52 21.08
C THR A 105 4.43 2.38 20.12
N LEU A 106 3.74 1.26 20.35
CA LEU A 106 3.70 0.14 19.41
C LEU A 106 2.79 0.49 18.22
N ASP A 107 3.23 0.17 17.00
CA ASP A 107 2.44 0.37 15.78
C ASP A 107 1.22 -0.58 15.73
N ALA A 108 0.25 -0.30 14.86
CA ALA A 108 -0.97 -1.11 14.72
C ALA A 108 -0.70 -2.60 14.46
N HIS A 109 0.39 -2.93 13.76
CA HIS A 109 0.83 -4.31 13.54
C HIS A 109 1.50 -4.93 14.78
N GLU A 110 2.14 -4.10 15.60
CA GLU A 110 2.89 -4.52 16.80
C GLU A 110 1.98 -4.68 18.03
N LEU A 111 0.83 -4.00 18.05
CA LEU A 111 -0.20 -4.22 19.06
C LEU A 111 -0.70 -5.67 19.11
N GLY A 112 -0.72 -6.36 17.95
CA GLY A 112 -1.11 -7.76 17.83
C GLY A 112 -0.01 -8.76 18.16
N HIS A 113 1.21 -8.31 18.49
CA HIS A 113 2.31 -9.21 18.85
C HIS A 113 2.09 -9.85 20.21
N SER A 114 2.64 -11.06 20.39
CA SER A 114 2.63 -11.72 21.69
C SER A 114 3.43 -10.91 22.73
N PRO A 115 3.15 -11.06 24.04
CA PRO A 115 3.91 -10.36 25.09
C PRO A 115 5.43 -10.57 24.96
N VAL A 116 5.86 -11.79 24.62
CA VAL A 116 7.28 -12.13 24.37
C VAL A 116 7.87 -11.33 23.22
N GLU A 117 7.12 -11.13 22.14
CA GLU A 117 7.57 -10.35 20.98
C GLU A 117 7.57 -8.85 21.26
N LYS A 118 6.66 -8.35 22.09
CA LYS A 118 6.63 -6.93 22.52
C LYS A 118 7.84 -6.60 23.40
N GLU A 119 8.15 -7.49 24.35
CA GLU A 119 9.35 -7.38 25.19
C GLU A 119 10.64 -7.45 24.36
N ALA A 120 10.72 -8.41 23.44
CA ALA A 120 11.83 -8.48 22.50
C ALA A 120 11.95 -7.22 21.63
N CYS A 121 10.81 -6.62 21.22
CA CYS A 121 10.80 -5.36 20.48
C CYS A 121 11.36 -4.21 21.32
N ALA A 122 10.99 -4.12 22.61
CA ALA A 122 11.50 -3.10 23.53
C ALA A 122 13.03 -3.15 23.64
N ILE A 123 13.62 -4.35 23.73
CA ILE A 123 15.08 -4.54 23.71
C ILE A 123 15.70 -3.98 22.43
N ILE A 124 15.15 -4.37 21.27
CA ILE A 124 15.72 -3.99 19.97
C ILE A 124 15.64 -2.47 19.76
N GLU A 125 14.49 -1.86 20.06
CA GLU A 125 14.33 -0.41 19.93
C GLU A 125 15.21 0.38 20.90
N ALA A 126 15.38 -0.10 22.14
CA ALA A 126 16.30 0.49 23.10
C ALA A 126 17.76 0.45 22.61
N VAL A 127 18.21 -0.71 22.10
CA VAL A 127 19.57 -0.88 21.58
C VAL A 127 19.78 -0.03 20.32
N ARG A 128 18.81 0.03 19.40
CA ARG A 128 18.86 0.91 18.22
C ARG A 128 18.99 2.38 18.61
N LYS A 129 18.20 2.82 19.60
CA LYS A 129 18.22 4.20 20.07
C LYS A 129 19.58 4.60 20.65
N TRP A 130 20.18 3.70 21.42
CA TRP A 130 21.47 3.92 22.09
C TRP A 130 22.66 3.28 21.39
N ARG A 131 22.53 2.96 20.09
CA ARG A 131 23.61 2.38 19.28
C ARG A 131 24.92 3.15 19.41
N HIS A 132 24.85 4.48 19.43
CA HIS A 132 26.00 5.38 19.60
C HIS A 132 26.71 5.24 20.96
N LEU A 133 26.01 4.80 22.02
CA LEU A 133 26.58 4.59 23.36
C LEU A 133 27.03 3.14 23.61
N LEU A 134 26.33 2.19 22.99
CA LEU A 134 26.49 0.75 23.23
C LEU A 134 27.48 0.08 22.25
N SER A 135 27.71 0.67 21.08
CA SER A 135 28.61 0.10 20.08
C SER A 135 30.05 0.03 20.60
N GLY A 136 30.65 -1.17 20.56
CA GLY A 136 32.03 -1.41 21.00
C GLY A 136 32.24 -1.51 22.52
N LYS A 137 31.18 -1.50 23.33
CA LYS A 137 31.23 -1.68 24.79
C LYS A 137 30.45 -2.91 25.23
N HIS A 138 30.88 -3.52 26.34
CA HIS A 138 30.11 -4.60 26.97
C HIS A 138 29.05 -4.01 27.91
N PHE A 139 27.81 -4.49 27.81
CA PHE A 139 26.69 -4.02 28.63
C PHE A 139 25.78 -5.16 29.10
N THR A 140 24.96 -4.89 30.11
CA THR A 140 23.97 -5.85 30.62
C THR A 140 22.56 -5.45 30.19
N LEU A 141 21.83 -6.37 29.56
CA LEU A 141 20.40 -6.25 29.27
C LEU A 141 19.57 -6.84 30.42
N VAL A 142 18.55 -6.12 30.85
CA VAL A 142 17.61 -6.55 31.88
C VAL A 142 16.20 -6.50 31.32
N THR A 143 15.49 -7.63 31.39
CA THR A 143 14.09 -7.77 30.97
C THR A 143 13.29 -8.45 32.08
N ASP A 144 12.01 -8.12 32.14
CA ASP A 144 11.04 -8.73 33.06
C ASP A 144 10.41 -10.02 32.53
N GLN A 145 10.85 -10.49 31.35
CA GLN A 145 10.35 -11.69 30.69
C GLN A 145 11.44 -12.77 30.57
N GLU A 146 11.24 -13.87 31.29
CA GLU A 146 12.21 -14.98 31.37
C GLU A 146 12.42 -15.65 30.01
N ALA A 147 11.35 -15.83 29.23
CA ALA A 147 11.42 -16.40 27.89
C ALA A 147 12.32 -15.59 26.96
N VAL A 148 12.23 -14.25 27.01
CA VAL A 148 13.08 -13.35 26.20
C VAL A 148 14.52 -13.42 26.67
N SER A 149 14.77 -13.49 27.98
CA SER A 149 16.12 -13.69 28.51
C SER A 149 16.77 -14.96 27.98
N TYR A 150 16.02 -16.05 27.89
CA TYR A 150 16.49 -17.32 27.34
C TYR A 150 16.72 -17.25 25.81
N MET A 151 15.85 -16.53 25.09
CA MET A 151 15.93 -16.39 23.63
C MET A 151 17.07 -15.48 23.17
N PHE A 152 17.54 -14.54 23.97
CA PHE A 152 18.65 -13.65 23.60
C PHE A 152 19.97 -14.00 24.29
N ASP A 153 20.02 -15.07 25.07
CA ASP A 153 21.24 -15.62 25.67
C ASP A 153 22.18 -16.16 24.57
N SER A 154 23.38 -15.57 24.50
CA SER A 154 24.42 -15.91 23.54
C SER A 154 25.06 -17.28 23.81
N LYS A 155 24.90 -17.82 25.03
CA LYS A 155 25.48 -19.11 25.46
C LYS A 155 24.58 -20.31 25.12
N LYS A 156 23.31 -20.08 24.77
CA LYS A 156 22.32 -21.15 24.56
C LYS A 156 21.83 -21.18 23.11
N HIS A 157 22.34 -22.14 22.34
CA HIS A 157 21.91 -22.41 20.95
C HIS A 157 20.58 -23.19 20.88
N GLY A 158 19.53 -22.66 21.54
CA GLY A 158 18.19 -23.22 21.42
C GLY A 158 17.56 -22.97 20.05
N LYS A 159 16.80 -23.96 19.54
CA LYS A 159 15.99 -23.86 18.31
C LYS A 159 14.83 -22.89 18.51
N VAL A 160 15.09 -21.59 18.40
CA VAL A 160 14.04 -20.57 18.26
C VAL A 160 13.33 -20.84 16.93
N LYS A 161 12.02 -21.10 16.94
CA LYS A 161 11.22 -21.37 15.73
C LYS A 161 10.64 -20.11 15.08
N ASN A 162 10.72 -18.95 15.75
CA ASN A 162 10.16 -17.69 15.26
C ASN A 162 11.20 -16.92 14.43
N ASP A 163 11.00 -16.86 13.12
CA ASP A 163 11.87 -16.16 12.16
C ASP A 163 12.13 -14.69 12.53
N LYS A 164 11.16 -14.02 13.15
CA LYS A 164 11.29 -12.60 13.56
C LYS A 164 12.34 -12.44 14.66
N ILE A 165 12.29 -13.31 15.67
CA ILE A 165 13.23 -13.29 16.80
C ILE A 165 14.63 -13.72 16.33
N ILE A 166 14.73 -14.63 15.36
CA ILE A 166 16.01 -14.99 14.74
C ILE A 166 16.65 -13.76 14.09
N ARG A 167 15.91 -12.98 13.31
CA ARG A 167 16.43 -11.75 12.69
C ARG A 167 16.91 -10.73 13.71
N TRP A 168 16.14 -10.52 14.77
CA TRP A 168 16.52 -9.64 15.88
C TRP A 168 17.75 -10.12 16.63
N ARG A 169 17.91 -11.43 16.83
CA ARG A 169 19.13 -12.02 17.40
C ARG A 169 20.34 -11.79 16.49
N THR A 170 20.18 -11.92 15.18
CA THR A 170 21.25 -11.61 14.22
C THR A 170 21.64 -10.13 14.28
N GLU A 171 20.67 -9.22 14.42
CA GLU A 171 20.95 -7.79 14.61
C GLU A 171 21.72 -7.51 15.90
N LEU A 172 21.35 -8.16 17.01
CA LEU A 172 22.04 -8.01 18.29
C LEU A 172 23.41 -8.69 18.34
N SER A 173 23.71 -9.61 17.42
CA SER A 173 25.00 -10.32 17.38
C SER A 173 26.21 -9.40 17.17
N CYS A 174 25.99 -8.19 16.64
CA CYS A 174 27.02 -7.17 16.49
C CYS A 174 27.44 -6.51 17.82
N TYR A 175 26.73 -6.79 18.93
CA TYR A 175 26.97 -6.19 20.24
C TYR A 175 27.47 -7.22 21.24
N SER A 176 28.28 -6.77 22.20
CA SER A 176 28.74 -7.60 23.32
C SER A 176 27.85 -7.33 24.54
N TYR A 177 27.02 -8.29 24.93
CA TYR A 177 26.12 -8.11 26.07
C TYR A 177 25.86 -9.41 26.86
N ASP A 178 25.50 -9.25 28.12
CA ASP A 178 24.92 -10.28 28.98
C ASP A 178 23.44 -9.97 29.24
N ILE A 179 22.55 -10.96 29.16
CA ILE A 179 21.13 -10.77 29.46
C ILE A 179 20.77 -11.38 30.82
N LYS A 180 20.03 -10.62 31.64
CA LYS A 180 19.57 -11.03 32.97
C LYS A 180 18.06 -10.84 33.08
N TYR A 181 17.39 -11.86 33.60
CA TYR A 181 16.00 -11.75 34.00
C TYR A 181 15.90 -11.08 35.38
N ARG A 182 14.94 -10.17 35.54
CA ARG A 182 14.59 -9.55 36.83
C ARG A 182 13.07 -9.51 36.95
N LEU A 183 12.50 -9.82 38.12
CA LEU A 183 11.05 -9.74 38.30
C LEU A 183 10.55 -8.29 38.08
N GLY A 184 9.40 -8.13 37.40
CA GLY A 184 8.87 -6.81 37.02
C GLY A 184 8.65 -5.82 38.18
N ARG A 185 8.41 -6.32 39.41
CA ARG A 185 8.34 -5.47 40.62
C ARG A 185 9.62 -4.69 40.92
N ASP A 186 10.76 -5.23 40.48
CA ASP A 186 12.09 -4.67 40.68
C ASP A 186 12.57 -3.89 39.43
N ASN A 187 11.71 -3.74 38.40
CA ASN A 187 11.95 -2.98 37.16
C ASN A 187 11.10 -1.69 37.12
N ALA A 188 11.06 -0.97 38.24
CA ALA A 188 10.14 0.15 38.46
C ALA A 188 10.36 1.34 37.50
N SER A 189 11.58 1.51 36.98
CA SER A 189 11.92 2.60 36.07
C SER A 189 11.25 2.43 34.70
N ALA A 190 11.45 1.29 34.04
CA ALA A 190 10.92 1.01 32.72
C ALA A 190 9.38 0.80 32.73
N ASP A 191 8.83 0.11 33.74
CA ASP A 191 7.36 -0.05 33.93
C ASP A 191 6.63 1.28 34.09
N CYS A 192 7.25 2.24 34.79
CA CYS A 192 6.67 3.57 34.94
C CYS A 192 6.55 4.28 33.59
N PHE A 193 7.60 4.26 32.74
CA PHE A 193 7.59 4.97 31.46
C PHE A 193 6.69 4.32 30.41
N SER A 194 6.67 2.98 30.32
CA SER A 194 5.81 2.26 29.36
C SER A 194 4.34 2.59 29.62
N ARG A 195 3.92 2.59 30.90
CA ARG A 195 2.51 2.80 31.29
C ARG A 195 2.13 4.27 31.47
N ALA A 196 3.05 5.15 31.82
CA ALA A 196 2.79 6.59 31.90
C ALA A 196 2.56 7.19 30.51
N TYR A 197 3.28 6.70 29.49
CA TYR A 197 3.05 7.09 28.10
C TYR A 197 1.62 6.71 27.64
N CYS A 198 1.11 5.54 28.04
CA CYS A 198 -0.30 5.20 27.79
C CYS A 198 -1.29 6.20 28.40
N SER A 199 -0.94 6.88 29.50
CA SER A 199 -1.80 7.84 30.19
C SER A 199 -1.68 9.29 29.67
N SER A 200 -0.52 9.69 29.15
CA SER A 200 -0.31 11.00 28.52
C SER A 200 -0.89 11.10 27.10
N VAL A 201 -1.22 9.95 26.52
CA VAL A 201 -1.80 9.82 25.18
C VAL A 201 -3.31 10.17 25.15
N SER A 202 -3.82 10.73 26.24
CA SER A 202 -5.19 11.25 26.36
C SER A 202 -5.21 12.68 26.89
N SER A 203 -5.22 13.67 25.99
CA SER A 203 -6.00 14.92 26.21
C SER A 203 -6.34 15.74 24.95
N ASP A 204 -6.22 15.22 23.73
CA ASP A 204 -7.01 15.76 22.62
C ASP A 204 -8.10 14.73 22.34
N THR A 205 -9.31 14.98 22.81
CA THR A 205 -10.42 14.08 22.47
C THR A 205 -10.56 14.11 20.95
N LEU A 206 -10.60 12.96 20.27
CA LEU A 206 -10.71 12.90 18.80
C LEU A 206 -11.89 13.75 18.25
N SER A 207 -12.91 13.96 19.09
CA SER A 207 -14.05 14.86 18.88
C SER A 207 -13.68 16.35 18.79
N GLU A 208 -12.78 16.82 19.65
CA GLU A 208 -12.26 18.19 19.65
C GLU A 208 -11.40 18.43 18.41
N LEU A 209 -10.51 17.47 18.08
CA LEU A 209 -9.71 17.51 16.86
C LEU A 209 -10.59 17.51 15.60
N HIS A 210 -11.64 16.69 15.59
CA HIS A 210 -12.62 16.65 14.50
C HIS A 210 -13.34 17.99 14.33
N SER A 211 -13.70 18.66 15.43
CA SER A 211 -14.35 19.97 15.42
C SER A 211 -13.37 21.09 14.99
N ALA A 212 -12.16 21.10 15.54
CA ALA A 212 -11.12 22.09 15.25
C ALA A 212 -10.64 22.06 13.79
N LEU A 213 -10.63 20.87 13.16
CA LEU A 213 -10.25 20.70 11.75
C LEU A 213 -11.42 20.85 10.76
N CYS A 214 -12.53 21.45 11.20
CA CYS A 214 -13.72 21.72 10.38
C CYS A 214 -14.39 20.45 9.82
N HIS A 215 -14.66 19.47 10.69
CA HIS A 215 -15.43 18.26 10.37
C HIS A 215 -14.93 17.44 9.15
N PRO A 216 -13.62 17.10 9.08
CA PRO A 216 -13.06 16.37 7.95
C PRO A 216 -13.69 14.98 7.82
N GLY A 217 -13.79 14.49 6.57
CA GLY A 217 -14.24 13.13 6.30
C GLY A 217 -13.23 12.07 6.80
N ILE A 218 -13.68 10.81 6.90
CA ILE A 218 -12.91 9.70 7.50
C ILE A 218 -11.48 9.64 6.97
N ASN A 219 -11.29 9.65 5.65
CA ASN A 219 -9.96 9.53 5.04
C ASN A 219 -9.05 10.72 5.35
N ARG A 220 -9.61 11.93 5.44
CA ARG A 220 -8.85 13.16 5.72
C ARG A 220 -8.43 13.23 7.19
N LEU A 221 -9.36 12.92 8.10
CA LEU A 221 -9.05 12.86 9.53
C LEU A 221 -8.05 11.74 9.83
N LEU A 222 -8.23 10.58 9.21
CA LEU A 222 -7.30 9.46 9.35
C LEU A 222 -5.90 9.79 8.81
N HIS A 223 -5.81 10.48 7.67
CA HIS A 223 -4.53 10.94 7.15
C HIS A 223 -3.84 11.92 8.13
N PHE A 224 -4.59 12.85 8.72
CA PHE A 224 -4.06 13.78 9.72
C PHE A 224 -3.58 13.07 10.99
N VAL A 225 -4.38 12.13 11.51
CA VAL A 225 -4.03 11.30 12.67
C VAL A 225 -2.74 10.52 12.40
N ARG A 226 -2.60 9.93 11.21
CA ARG A 226 -1.40 9.21 10.79
C ARG A 226 -0.19 10.11 10.57
N SER A 227 -0.36 11.27 9.95
CA SER A 227 0.75 12.18 9.68
C SER A 227 1.31 12.84 10.94
N LYS A 228 0.50 12.92 12.00
CA LYS A 228 0.88 13.46 13.31
C LYS A 228 1.20 12.37 14.34
N ASN A 229 1.24 11.09 13.93
CA ASN A 229 1.45 9.94 14.81
C ASN A 229 0.56 9.97 16.07
N LEU A 230 -0.71 10.34 15.90
CA LEU A 230 -1.70 10.37 16.97
C LEU A 230 -2.25 8.96 17.26
N PRO A 231 -2.58 8.66 18.52
CA PRO A 231 -2.91 7.31 19.02
C PRO A 231 -4.34 6.83 18.69
N PHE A 232 -4.94 7.30 17.60
CA PHE A 232 -6.35 7.01 17.30
C PHE A 232 -6.49 5.95 16.22
N SER A 233 -7.29 4.93 16.50
CA SER A 233 -7.55 3.87 15.53
C SER A 233 -8.47 4.36 14.40
N VAL A 234 -8.48 3.61 13.30
CA VAL A 234 -9.42 3.84 12.19
C VAL A 234 -10.87 3.80 12.68
N ASP A 235 -11.18 2.93 13.63
CA ASP A 235 -12.54 2.75 14.13
C ASP A 235 -12.93 3.85 15.13
N ASP A 236 -11.98 4.41 15.86
CA ASP A 236 -12.23 5.61 16.67
C ASP A 236 -12.57 6.81 15.79
N VAL A 237 -11.82 7.03 14.70
CA VAL A 237 -12.10 8.09 13.69
C VAL A 237 -13.50 7.92 13.09
N LYS A 238 -13.87 6.69 12.71
CA LYS A 238 -15.22 6.40 12.21
C LYS A 238 -16.28 6.66 13.27
N ARG A 239 -16.06 6.22 14.52
CA ARG A 239 -17.00 6.37 15.63
C ARG A 239 -17.26 7.85 15.91
N THR A 240 -16.21 8.67 16.02
CA THR A 240 -16.31 10.11 16.27
C THR A 240 -17.07 10.83 15.16
N ILE A 241 -16.79 10.54 13.89
CA ILE A 241 -17.51 11.15 12.77
C ILE A 241 -18.98 10.70 12.73
N LYS A 242 -19.26 9.44 13.05
CA LYS A 242 -20.63 8.89 13.09
C LYS A 242 -21.45 9.46 14.24
N GLN A 243 -20.81 9.76 15.38
CA GLN A 243 -21.43 10.37 16.56
C GLN A 243 -21.54 11.91 16.44
N CYS A 244 -20.91 12.53 15.44
CA CYS A 244 -20.97 13.98 15.25
C CYS A 244 -22.32 14.43 14.66
N GLU A 245 -23.11 15.15 15.45
CA GLU A 245 -24.42 15.66 15.05
C GLU A 245 -24.37 16.61 13.85
N ILE A 246 -23.32 17.45 13.77
CA ILE A 246 -23.13 18.43 12.70
C ILE A 246 -22.87 17.71 11.37
N CYS A 247 -22.01 16.68 11.38
CA CYS A 247 -21.77 15.85 10.20
C CYS A 247 -23.04 15.12 9.75
N ALA A 248 -23.83 14.59 10.68
CA ALA A 248 -25.06 13.87 10.37
C ALA A 248 -26.15 14.76 9.76
N LYS A 249 -26.24 16.03 10.18
CA LYS A 249 -27.21 17.01 9.63
C LYS A 249 -26.83 17.53 8.24
N ILE A 250 -25.53 17.78 7.99
CA ILE A 250 -25.07 18.48 6.79
C ILE A 250 -24.64 17.52 5.67
N LYS A 251 -24.00 16.38 5.99
CA LYS A 251 -23.48 15.47 4.95
C LYS A 251 -24.63 14.62 4.38
N PRO A 252 -24.82 14.59 3.05
CA PRO A 252 -25.87 13.77 2.44
C PRO A 252 -25.60 12.30 2.74
N GLN A 253 -26.55 11.65 3.42
CA GLN A 253 -26.50 10.23 3.65
C GLN A 253 -26.93 9.53 2.35
N TYR A 254 -25.96 9.19 1.50
CA TYR A 254 -26.24 8.34 0.35
C TYR A 254 -26.78 7.00 0.86
N ALA A 255 -28.07 6.74 0.64
CA ALA A 255 -28.66 5.44 0.92
C ALA A 255 -27.84 4.38 0.19
N LYS A 256 -27.14 3.52 0.95
CA LYS A 256 -26.59 2.31 0.38
C LYS A 256 -27.80 1.43 0.08
N PRO A 257 -28.13 1.15 -1.19
CA PRO A 257 -29.18 0.17 -1.46
C PRO A 257 -28.77 -1.13 -0.76
N ASN A 258 -29.73 -1.79 -0.12
CA ASN A 258 -29.53 -3.14 0.41
C ASN A 258 -28.92 -3.94 -0.72
N THR A 259 -27.65 -4.31 -0.55
CA THR A 259 -26.94 -5.15 -1.52
C THR A 259 -27.51 -6.54 -1.30
N SER A 260 -28.66 -6.83 -1.92
CA SER A 260 -29.12 -8.20 -2.08
C SER A 260 -27.92 -9.01 -2.57
N PRO A 261 -27.67 -10.22 -2.05
CA PRO A 261 -26.54 -11.02 -2.49
C PRO A 261 -26.69 -11.21 -4.01
N LEU A 262 -25.90 -10.49 -4.79
CA LEU A 262 -25.88 -10.65 -6.23
C LEU A 262 -25.38 -12.07 -6.45
N VAL A 263 -26.22 -12.93 -7.02
CA VAL A 263 -25.84 -14.30 -7.37
C VAL A 263 -24.67 -14.18 -8.33
N LYS A 264 -23.47 -14.48 -7.84
CA LYS A 264 -22.24 -14.41 -8.64
C LYS A 264 -22.13 -15.68 -9.48
N ALA A 265 -21.65 -15.53 -10.71
CA ALA A 265 -21.29 -16.68 -11.53
C ALA A 265 -20.15 -17.47 -10.88
N THR A 266 -20.27 -18.80 -10.92
CA THR A 266 -19.30 -19.75 -10.37
C THR A 266 -18.40 -20.36 -11.45
N GLN A 267 -18.88 -20.40 -12.69
CA GLN A 267 -18.15 -20.92 -13.84
C GLN A 267 -18.22 -19.98 -15.07
N PRO A 268 -17.28 -20.11 -16.03
CA PRO A 268 -17.34 -19.35 -17.28
C PRO A 268 -18.64 -19.61 -18.03
N PHE A 269 -19.17 -18.57 -18.68
CA PHE A 269 -20.35 -18.65 -19.54
C PHE A 269 -21.66 -19.03 -18.82
N GLU A 270 -21.70 -18.98 -17.49
CA GLU A 270 -22.91 -19.26 -16.70
C GLU A 270 -23.89 -18.08 -16.71
N ARG A 271 -23.36 -16.88 -16.46
CA ARG A 271 -24.14 -15.64 -16.36
C ARG A 271 -23.52 -14.58 -17.24
N LEU A 272 -24.29 -14.10 -18.21
CA LEU A 272 -23.86 -13.07 -19.16
C LEU A 272 -24.60 -11.76 -18.88
N SER A 273 -23.87 -10.65 -18.96
CA SER A 273 -24.44 -9.30 -18.91
C SER A 273 -24.38 -8.67 -20.29
N ILE A 274 -25.49 -8.17 -20.80
CA ILE A 274 -25.62 -7.62 -22.15
C ILE A 274 -25.99 -6.14 -22.07
N ASP A 275 -25.38 -5.34 -22.94
CA ASP A 275 -25.67 -3.91 -23.07
C ASP A 275 -25.41 -3.43 -24.52
N PHE A 276 -25.91 -2.24 -24.85
CA PHE A 276 -25.62 -1.55 -26.10
C PHE A 276 -24.78 -0.30 -25.85
N LYS A 277 -23.73 -0.11 -26.65
CA LYS A 277 -22.99 1.15 -26.71
C LYS A 277 -23.28 1.86 -28.04
N GLY A 278 -23.88 3.05 -27.97
CA GLY A 278 -24.08 3.93 -29.12
C GLY A 278 -25.07 5.07 -28.85
N PRO A 279 -25.45 5.83 -29.89
CA PRO A 279 -25.00 5.70 -31.28
C PRO A 279 -23.54 6.13 -31.47
N LEU A 280 -22.79 5.37 -32.26
CA LEU A 280 -21.40 5.64 -32.61
C LEU A 280 -21.30 6.17 -34.05
N PRO A 281 -20.31 7.03 -34.36
CA PRO A 281 -20.08 7.47 -35.73
C PRO A 281 -19.65 6.26 -36.58
N SER A 282 -20.46 5.84 -37.55
CA SER A 282 -20.10 4.78 -38.52
C SER A 282 -20.58 5.17 -39.91
N LEU A 283 -19.85 4.70 -40.94
CA LEU A 283 -20.29 4.75 -42.34
C LEU A 283 -21.32 3.64 -42.67
N SER A 284 -21.43 2.63 -41.80
CA SER A 284 -22.34 1.50 -41.94
C SER A 284 -23.72 1.77 -41.31
N THR A 285 -24.68 0.87 -41.53
CA THR A 285 -25.96 0.84 -40.80
C THR A 285 -25.77 0.46 -39.32
N LYS A 286 -24.65 -0.19 -39.00
CA LYS A 286 -24.26 -0.67 -37.68
C LYS A 286 -23.71 0.46 -36.82
N LYS A 287 -24.60 1.20 -36.17
CA LYS A 287 -24.23 2.34 -35.30
C LYS A 287 -24.03 1.97 -33.84
N TYR A 288 -24.17 0.69 -33.47
CA TYR A 288 -24.10 0.24 -32.09
C TYR A 288 -23.13 -0.92 -31.93
N ILE A 289 -22.55 -1.01 -30.75
CA ILE A 289 -21.81 -2.20 -30.30
C ILE A 289 -22.72 -2.95 -29.33
N LEU A 290 -23.09 -4.17 -29.69
CA LEU A 290 -23.70 -5.13 -28.77
C LEU A 290 -22.58 -5.75 -27.93
N THR A 291 -22.54 -5.45 -26.65
CA THR A 291 -21.57 -6.03 -25.73
C THR A 291 -22.20 -7.11 -24.88
N VAL A 292 -21.52 -8.23 -24.76
CA VAL A 292 -21.89 -9.37 -23.92
C VAL A 292 -20.67 -9.66 -23.05
N VAL A 293 -20.80 -9.51 -21.74
CA VAL A 293 -19.69 -9.69 -20.80
C VAL A 293 -19.99 -10.88 -19.90
N ASP A 294 -19.06 -11.84 -19.85
CA ASP A 294 -19.14 -12.95 -18.90
C ASP A 294 -18.88 -12.46 -17.47
N GLU A 295 -19.79 -12.71 -16.54
CA GLU A 295 -19.69 -12.19 -15.18
C GLU A 295 -18.56 -12.84 -14.37
N TYR A 296 -18.24 -14.11 -14.68
CA TYR A 296 -17.20 -14.88 -13.98
C TYR A 296 -15.79 -14.42 -14.38
N SER A 297 -15.46 -14.51 -15.67
CA SER A 297 -14.13 -14.23 -16.21
C SER A 297 -13.90 -12.76 -16.56
N ARG A 298 -14.97 -11.97 -16.64
CA ARG A 298 -14.96 -10.60 -17.18
C ARG A 298 -14.55 -10.55 -18.66
N PHE A 299 -14.69 -11.66 -19.39
CA PHE A 299 -14.38 -11.72 -20.81
C PHE A 299 -15.44 -10.97 -21.63
N PRO A 300 -15.08 -9.92 -22.39
CA PRO A 300 -16.02 -9.22 -23.24
C PRO A 300 -16.13 -9.86 -24.62
N PHE A 301 -17.36 -10.05 -25.08
CA PHE A 301 -17.73 -10.20 -26.47
C PHE A 301 -18.35 -8.88 -26.93
N ALA A 302 -18.01 -8.44 -28.14
CA ALA A 302 -18.57 -7.24 -28.71
C ALA A 302 -18.79 -7.43 -30.22
N PHE A 303 -19.94 -7.00 -30.72
CA PHE A 303 -20.33 -7.13 -32.11
C PHE A 303 -20.84 -5.79 -32.62
N ALA A 304 -20.41 -5.41 -33.83
CA ALA A 304 -21.03 -4.30 -34.55
C ALA A 304 -22.45 -4.73 -34.97
N SER A 305 -23.46 -4.02 -34.47
CA SER A 305 -24.87 -4.40 -34.58
C SER A 305 -25.76 -3.19 -34.80
N ASP A 306 -26.95 -3.49 -35.30
CA ASP A 306 -28.09 -2.60 -35.28
C ASP A 306 -28.90 -2.89 -34.00
N MET A 307 -29.74 -1.96 -33.56
CA MET A 307 -30.63 -2.15 -32.38
C MET A 307 -31.81 -3.12 -32.64
N THR A 308 -31.80 -3.87 -33.74
CA THR A 308 -32.88 -4.75 -34.18
C THR A 308 -32.82 -6.13 -33.52
N SER A 309 -33.98 -6.67 -33.14
CA SER A 309 -34.10 -8.00 -32.49
C SER A 309 -33.44 -9.13 -33.29
N GLY A 310 -33.59 -9.13 -34.62
CA GLY A 310 -33.04 -10.18 -35.50
C GLY A 310 -31.52 -10.24 -35.45
N THR A 311 -30.85 -9.09 -35.47
CA THR A 311 -29.38 -9.01 -35.39
C THR A 311 -28.87 -9.48 -34.03
N VAL A 312 -29.58 -9.11 -32.94
CA VAL A 312 -29.26 -9.58 -31.59
C VAL A 312 -29.37 -11.10 -31.50
N ILE A 313 -30.47 -11.67 -31.99
CA ILE A 313 -30.67 -13.13 -32.00
C ILE A 313 -29.58 -13.82 -32.82
N GLN A 314 -29.19 -13.26 -33.97
CA GLN A 314 -28.10 -13.81 -34.79
C GLN A 314 -26.76 -13.80 -34.04
N CYS A 315 -26.41 -12.70 -33.36
CA CYS A 315 -25.18 -12.62 -32.57
C CYS A 315 -25.20 -13.61 -31.40
N LEU A 316 -26.33 -13.74 -30.71
CA LEU A 316 -26.50 -14.70 -29.61
C LEU A 316 -26.43 -16.14 -30.11
N ARG A 317 -27.04 -16.46 -31.25
CA ARG A 317 -26.94 -17.80 -31.87
C ARG A 317 -25.49 -18.16 -32.21
N GLN A 318 -24.72 -17.21 -32.73
CA GLN A 318 -23.29 -17.43 -33.01
C GLN A 318 -22.50 -17.71 -31.72
N LEU A 319 -22.75 -16.94 -30.66
CA LEU A 319 -22.13 -17.19 -29.36
C LEU A 319 -22.52 -18.56 -28.78
N PHE A 320 -23.81 -18.89 -28.81
CA PHE A 320 -24.30 -20.13 -28.20
C PHE A 320 -23.83 -21.38 -28.97
N ALA A 321 -23.63 -21.26 -30.28
CA ALA A 321 -23.05 -22.33 -31.09
C ALA A 321 -21.59 -22.62 -30.72
N LEU A 322 -20.83 -21.60 -30.28
CA LEU A 322 -19.41 -21.75 -29.95
C LEU A 322 -19.16 -22.18 -28.50
N PHE A 323 -19.93 -21.65 -27.55
CA PHE A 323 -19.66 -21.82 -26.11
C PHE A 323 -20.73 -22.62 -25.36
N GLY A 324 -21.82 -22.99 -26.03
CA GLY A 324 -22.98 -23.66 -25.40
C GLY A 324 -24.04 -22.66 -24.93
N MET A 325 -24.97 -23.12 -24.09
CA MET A 325 -26.07 -22.29 -23.59
C MET A 325 -25.73 -21.72 -22.21
N PRO A 326 -25.89 -20.40 -21.99
CA PRO A 326 -25.72 -19.83 -20.66
C PRO A 326 -26.93 -20.15 -19.78
N ALA A 327 -26.75 -20.22 -18.47
CA ALA A 327 -27.86 -20.41 -17.54
C ALA A 327 -28.71 -19.13 -17.41
N TYR A 328 -28.06 -17.96 -17.51
CA TYR A 328 -28.69 -16.70 -17.20
C TYR A 328 -28.15 -15.53 -18.02
N ILE A 329 -29.05 -14.66 -18.47
CA ILE A 329 -28.72 -13.41 -19.15
C ILE A 329 -29.35 -12.23 -18.40
N HIS A 330 -28.52 -11.23 -18.12
CA HIS A 330 -28.94 -9.95 -17.57
C HIS A 330 -28.85 -8.88 -18.65
N SER A 331 -29.95 -8.17 -18.92
CA SER A 331 -29.96 -7.01 -19.78
C SER A 331 -30.50 -5.79 -19.04
N ASP A 332 -30.07 -4.61 -19.44
CA ASP A 332 -30.71 -3.37 -19.03
C ASP A 332 -32.00 -3.11 -19.83
N ARG A 333 -32.68 -2.00 -19.53
CA ARG A 333 -33.97 -1.62 -20.16
C ARG A 333 -33.80 -0.89 -21.50
N GLY A 334 -32.72 -1.13 -22.26
CA GLY A 334 -32.67 -0.68 -23.65
C GLY A 334 -33.87 -1.22 -24.45
N GLN A 335 -34.57 -0.36 -25.20
CA GLN A 335 -35.78 -0.69 -25.97
C GLN A 335 -35.63 -1.94 -26.86
N SER A 336 -34.41 -2.26 -27.30
CA SER A 336 -34.06 -3.42 -28.13
C SER A 336 -34.14 -4.77 -27.42
N PHE A 337 -33.90 -4.85 -26.11
CA PHE A 337 -34.01 -6.10 -25.34
C PHE A 337 -35.39 -6.30 -24.71
N ILE A 338 -36.29 -5.32 -24.90
CA ILE A 338 -37.67 -5.34 -24.39
C ILE A 338 -38.61 -6.11 -25.33
N SER A 339 -38.24 -6.25 -26.61
CA SER A 339 -39.07 -6.92 -27.61
C SER A 339 -39.35 -8.38 -27.24
N ALA A 340 -40.53 -8.88 -27.63
CA ALA A 340 -40.94 -10.25 -27.33
C ALA A 340 -40.04 -11.30 -28.00
N GLU A 341 -39.46 -10.97 -29.17
CA GLU A 341 -38.69 -11.90 -29.99
C GLU A 341 -37.41 -12.45 -29.29
N PRO A 342 -36.44 -11.63 -28.82
CA PRO A 342 -35.27 -12.16 -28.13
C PRO A 342 -35.63 -12.89 -26.84
N LYS A 343 -36.69 -12.45 -26.15
CA LYS A 343 -37.16 -13.10 -24.93
C LYS A 343 -37.69 -14.50 -25.23
N THR A 344 -38.54 -14.66 -26.25
CA THR A 344 -39.06 -15.96 -26.68
C THR A 344 -37.93 -16.88 -27.15
N PHE A 345 -36.93 -16.33 -27.86
CA PHE A 345 -35.74 -17.06 -28.27
C PHE A 345 -34.93 -17.56 -27.07
N LEU A 346 -34.67 -16.73 -26.06
CA LEU A 346 -33.94 -17.14 -24.86
C LEU A 346 -34.71 -18.18 -24.04
N GLN A 347 -36.02 -18.00 -23.92
CA GLN A 347 -36.90 -18.95 -23.23
C GLN A 347 -36.94 -20.31 -23.93
N SER A 348 -36.98 -20.35 -25.27
CA SER A 348 -36.97 -21.60 -26.03
C SER A 348 -35.65 -22.36 -25.93
N HIS A 349 -34.56 -21.68 -25.59
CA HIS A 349 -33.24 -22.27 -25.35
C HIS A 349 -32.96 -22.53 -23.86
N GLY A 350 -33.96 -22.37 -22.98
CA GLY A 350 -33.83 -22.64 -21.54
C GLY A 350 -33.01 -21.61 -20.77
N VAL A 351 -32.77 -20.42 -21.33
CA VAL A 351 -31.96 -19.37 -20.72
C VAL A 351 -32.83 -18.45 -19.86
N ALA A 352 -32.51 -18.32 -18.58
CA ALA A 352 -33.23 -17.41 -17.68
C ALA A 352 -32.85 -15.95 -17.95
N THR A 353 -33.84 -15.06 -18.06
CA THR A 353 -33.62 -13.63 -18.31
C THR A 353 -34.01 -12.78 -17.11
N SER A 354 -33.22 -11.75 -16.80
CA SER A 354 -33.55 -10.78 -15.75
C SER A 354 -33.41 -9.34 -16.20
N ARG A 355 -34.10 -8.44 -15.48
CA ARG A 355 -34.19 -7.02 -15.78
C ARG A 355 -33.68 -6.19 -14.61
N THR A 356 -33.03 -5.06 -14.89
CA THR A 356 -32.75 -4.05 -13.86
C THR A 356 -34.05 -3.40 -13.34
N MET A 357 -34.09 -3.14 -12.03
CA MET A 357 -35.13 -2.31 -11.40
C MET A 357 -34.96 -0.85 -11.87
N PRO A 358 -36.05 -0.07 -12.03
CA PRO A 358 -36.01 1.23 -12.71
C PRO A 358 -35.13 2.33 -12.08
N TYR A 359 -34.46 2.10 -10.94
CA TYR A 359 -33.65 3.10 -10.24
C TYR A 359 -32.37 2.54 -9.58
N SER A 360 -31.84 1.39 -10.06
CA SER A 360 -30.54 0.88 -9.62
C SER A 360 -29.61 0.58 -10.80
N PRO A 361 -28.86 1.59 -11.29
CA PRO A 361 -27.81 1.42 -12.32
C PRO A 361 -26.70 0.44 -11.89
N GLN A 362 -26.62 0.11 -10.59
CA GLN A 362 -25.56 -0.72 -10.02
C GLN A 362 -25.60 -2.18 -10.50
N ASN A 363 -26.75 -2.69 -10.95
CA ASN A 363 -26.90 -4.11 -11.28
C ASN A 363 -26.26 -4.51 -12.63
N ASN A 364 -26.18 -3.61 -13.63
CA ASN A 364 -25.48 -3.86 -14.91
C ASN A 364 -24.16 -3.08 -15.04
N GLY A 365 -23.69 -2.43 -13.97
CA GLY A 365 -22.52 -1.54 -14.01
C GLY A 365 -21.21 -2.21 -14.43
N GLN A 366 -21.16 -3.54 -14.51
CA GLN A 366 -20.03 -4.27 -15.09
C GLN A 366 -20.01 -4.14 -16.61
N CYS A 367 -21.14 -4.40 -17.29
CA CYS A 367 -21.22 -4.28 -18.74
C CYS A 367 -21.00 -2.82 -19.17
N GLU A 368 -21.62 -1.87 -18.48
CA GLU A 368 -21.45 -0.43 -18.72
C GLU A 368 -19.98 0.02 -18.59
N ARG A 369 -19.28 -0.47 -17.56
CA ARG A 369 -17.84 -0.21 -17.41
C ARG A 369 -17.05 -0.78 -18.58
N TYR A 370 -17.33 -2.00 -19.00
CA TYR A 370 -16.66 -2.62 -20.15
C TYR A 370 -16.97 -1.89 -21.46
N ASN A 371 -18.16 -1.32 -21.63
CA ASN A 371 -18.47 -0.46 -22.77
C ASN A 371 -17.54 0.74 -22.83
N GLY A 372 -17.28 1.39 -21.69
CA GLY A 372 -16.31 2.47 -21.59
C GLY A 372 -14.88 2.03 -21.90
N ILE A 373 -14.46 0.86 -21.39
CA ILE A 373 -13.10 0.31 -21.62
C ILE A 373 -12.90 -0.03 -23.10
N ILE A 374 -13.85 -0.74 -23.72
CA ILE A 374 -13.77 -1.15 -25.12
C ILE A 374 -13.76 0.08 -26.02
N TRP A 375 -14.66 1.04 -25.79
CA TRP A 375 -14.71 2.27 -26.60
C TRP A 375 -13.41 3.07 -26.48
N LYS A 376 -12.87 3.23 -25.27
CA LYS A 376 -11.59 3.92 -25.07
C LYS A 376 -10.44 3.21 -25.80
N ALA A 377 -10.38 1.87 -25.75
CA ALA A 377 -9.38 1.10 -26.47
C ALA A 377 -9.49 1.27 -27.99
N VAL A 378 -10.71 1.31 -28.52
CA VAL A 378 -10.99 1.58 -29.94
C VAL A 378 -10.53 3.00 -30.33
N THR A 379 -10.89 4.03 -29.56
CA THR A 379 -10.49 5.42 -29.85
C THR A 379 -8.96 5.57 -29.86
N LEU A 380 -8.28 5.01 -28.87
CA LEU A 380 -6.81 5.05 -28.78
C LEU A 380 -6.15 4.34 -29.96
N ALA A 381 -6.68 3.19 -30.38
CA ALA A 381 -6.15 2.45 -31.50
C ALA A 381 -6.39 3.17 -32.84
N LEU A 382 -7.55 3.82 -33.03
CA LEU A 382 -7.81 4.67 -34.20
C LEU A 382 -6.84 5.85 -34.28
N GLU A 383 -6.64 6.55 -33.17
CA GLU A 383 -5.69 7.68 -33.09
C GLU A 383 -4.26 7.23 -33.38
N SER A 384 -3.83 6.07 -32.85
CA SER A 384 -2.50 5.51 -33.10
C SER A 384 -2.24 5.13 -34.57
N LEU A 385 -3.30 4.78 -35.31
CA LEU A 385 -3.24 4.39 -36.72
C LEU A 385 -3.55 5.56 -37.67
N GLY A 386 -3.86 6.75 -37.14
CA GLY A 386 -4.26 7.91 -37.94
C GLY A 386 -5.60 7.73 -38.67
N LEU A 387 -6.48 6.87 -38.17
CA LEU A 387 -7.78 6.56 -38.76
C LEU A 387 -8.89 7.44 -38.19
N LYS A 388 -9.95 7.66 -38.97
CA LYS A 388 -11.12 8.44 -38.52
C LYS A 388 -12.01 7.62 -37.59
N GLU A 389 -12.72 8.30 -36.68
CA GLU A 389 -13.66 7.65 -35.74
C GLU A 389 -14.72 6.78 -36.44
N THR A 390 -15.07 7.09 -37.69
CA THR A 390 -16.06 6.35 -38.48
C THR A 390 -15.62 4.94 -38.88
N GLN A 391 -14.34 4.60 -38.72
CA GLN A 391 -13.76 3.30 -39.09
C GLN A 391 -13.56 2.38 -37.88
N TRP A 392 -14.21 2.65 -36.76
CA TRP A 392 -14.06 1.86 -35.53
C TRP A 392 -14.32 0.35 -35.69
N GLU A 393 -15.13 -0.05 -36.67
CA GLU A 393 -15.44 -1.46 -36.95
C GLU A 393 -14.20 -2.29 -37.31
N SER A 394 -13.21 -1.71 -38.01
CA SER A 394 -12.00 -2.43 -38.39
C SER A 394 -11.05 -2.67 -37.22
N VAL A 395 -11.06 -1.77 -36.23
CA VAL A 395 -10.16 -1.78 -35.07
C VAL A 395 -10.76 -2.51 -33.86
N LEU A 396 -12.09 -2.74 -33.86
CA LEU A 396 -12.78 -3.44 -32.78
C LEU A 396 -12.15 -4.81 -32.43
N PRO A 397 -11.78 -5.69 -33.39
CA PRO A 397 -11.11 -6.95 -33.07
C PRO A 397 -9.79 -6.79 -32.31
N ASP A 398 -8.99 -5.79 -32.67
CA ASP A 398 -7.69 -5.50 -32.04
C ASP A 398 -7.84 -4.88 -30.65
N ALA A 399 -8.85 -4.01 -30.49
CA ALA A 399 -9.22 -3.49 -29.18
C ALA A 399 -9.68 -4.62 -28.24
N LEU A 400 -10.54 -5.52 -28.73
CA LEU A 400 -10.95 -6.70 -27.98
C LEU A 400 -9.78 -7.63 -27.67
N HIS A 401 -8.88 -7.83 -28.64
CA HIS A 401 -7.65 -8.61 -28.44
C HIS A 401 -6.87 -8.08 -27.24
N SER A 402 -6.68 -6.75 -27.17
CA SER A 402 -5.96 -6.09 -26.09
C SER A 402 -6.67 -6.24 -24.74
N VAL A 403 -7.96 -5.90 -24.68
CA VAL A 403 -8.76 -5.96 -23.43
C VAL A 403 -8.80 -7.39 -22.85
N ARG A 404 -8.83 -8.43 -23.69
CA ARG A 404 -8.86 -9.83 -23.25
C ARG A 404 -7.53 -10.35 -22.73
N SER A 405 -6.42 -9.76 -23.17
CA SER A 405 -5.06 -10.26 -22.91
C SER A 405 -4.33 -9.50 -21.81
N LEU A 406 -4.80 -8.30 -21.47
CA LEU A 406 -4.21 -7.48 -20.42
C LEU A 406 -4.78 -7.81 -19.04
N LEU A 407 -4.01 -7.50 -18.00
CA LEU A 407 -4.37 -7.74 -16.61
C LEU A 407 -5.65 -6.99 -16.24
N CYS A 408 -6.64 -7.71 -15.72
CA CYS A 408 -7.83 -7.10 -15.14
C CYS A 408 -7.68 -7.07 -13.60
N THR A 409 -7.57 -5.86 -13.04
CA THR A 409 -7.32 -5.65 -11.60
C THR A 409 -8.42 -6.22 -10.70
N SER A 410 -9.66 -6.28 -11.18
CA SER A 410 -10.79 -6.83 -10.41
C SER A 410 -10.72 -8.35 -10.19
N ILE A 411 -10.00 -9.07 -11.05
CA ILE A 411 -9.87 -10.53 -11.02
C ILE A 411 -8.42 -10.98 -10.81
N ASN A 412 -7.47 -10.04 -10.82
CA ASN A 412 -6.03 -10.27 -10.68
C ASN A 412 -5.44 -11.31 -11.66
N CYS A 413 -6.05 -11.45 -12.84
CA CYS A 413 -5.63 -12.30 -13.95
C CYS A 413 -6.15 -11.70 -15.26
N THR A 414 -5.77 -12.28 -16.41
CA THR A 414 -6.33 -11.83 -17.70
C THR A 414 -7.73 -12.43 -17.91
N PRO A 415 -8.67 -11.70 -18.54
CA PRO A 415 -9.99 -12.26 -18.86
C PRO A 415 -9.90 -13.55 -19.70
N HIS A 416 -8.94 -13.64 -20.61
CA HIS A 416 -8.73 -14.83 -21.43
C HIS A 416 -8.33 -16.06 -20.61
N GLU A 417 -7.32 -15.93 -19.75
CA GLU A 417 -6.88 -17.03 -18.88
C GLU A 417 -8.01 -17.51 -17.99
N ARG A 418 -8.81 -16.58 -17.45
CA ARG A 418 -9.91 -16.94 -16.57
C ARG A 418 -11.07 -17.62 -17.30
N PHE A 419 -11.30 -17.29 -18.57
CA PHE A 419 -12.37 -17.89 -19.37
C PHE A 419 -11.98 -19.27 -19.93
N PHE A 420 -10.77 -19.39 -20.48
CA PHE A 420 -10.32 -20.60 -21.19
C PHE A 420 -9.37 -21.51 -20.38
N ASN A 421 -8.91 -21.05 -19.22
CA ASN A 421 -7.96 -21.77 -18.36
C ASN A 421 -6.59 -22.05 -19.02
N PHE A 422 -6.16 -21.21 -19.98
CA PHE A 422 -4.81 -21.22 -20.54
C PHE A 422 -4.31 -19.81 -20.85
N THR A 423 -2.99 -19.62 -20.82
CA THR A 423 -2.34 -18.35 -21.17
C THR A 423 -2.47 -18.07 -22.65
N ARG A 424 -2.96 -16.88 -23.01
CA ARG A 424 -3.07 -16.50 -24.42
C ARG A 424 -1.68 -16.38 -25.05
N ARG A 425 -1.50 -16.94 -26.24
CA ARG A 425 -0.26 -16.78 -27.01
C ARG A 425 -0.22 -15.35 -27.59
N SER A 426 0.73 -14.54 -27.15
CA SER A 426 1.01 -13.21 -27.73
C SER A 426 1.58 -13.37 -29.13
N SER A 427 1.23 -12.51 -30.09
CA SER A 427 1.91 -12.47 -31.40
C SER A 427 3.25 -11.71 -31.33
N SER A 428 3.46 -10.89 -30.31
CA SER A 428 4.68 -10.10 -30.14
C SER A 428 5.75 -10.93 -29.41
N ILE A 429 6.89 -11.08 -30.08
CA ILE A 429 8.11 -11.69 -29.57
C ILE A 429 9.11 -10.55 -29.31
N PRO A 430 9.88 -10.57 -28.21
CA PRO A 430 10.95 -9.60 -27.96
C PRO A 430 11.91 -9.46 -29.17
N SER A 431 12.37 -8.24 -29.45
CA SER A 431 13.23 -7.94 -30.62
C SER A 431 14.49 -8.82 -30.71
N TRP A 432 15.09 -9.18 -29.56
CA TRP A 432 16.27 -10.04 -29.50
C TRP A 432 16.00 -11.51 -29.81
N LEU A 433 14.74 -11.94 -29.79
CA LEU A 433 14.29 -13.28 -30.20
C LEU A 433 13.78 -13.30 -31.65
N ALA A 434 13.57 -12.14 -32.25
CA ALA A 434 13.08 -12.03 -33.63
C ALA A 434 14.15 -12.32 -34.68
N ASN A 435 15.43 -12.04 -34.35
CA ASN A 435 16.55 -12.23 -35.25
C ASN A 435 17.42 -13.40 -34.80
N PRO A 436 17.88 -14.26 -35.72
CA PRO A 436 18.87 -15.30 -35.42
C PRO A 436 20.15 -14.69 -34.86
N GLY A 437 20.75 -15.31 -33.84
CA GLY A 437 21.94 -14.75 -33.20
C GLY A 437 22.34 -15.47 -31.91
N PRO A 438 23.51 -15.10 -31.33
CA PRO A 438 23.98 -15.71 -30.09
C PRO A 438 23.12 -15.28 -28.89
N VAL A 439 22.60 -16.25 -28.15
CA VAL A 439 21.80 -16.08 -26.94
C VAL A 439 22.34 -16.96 -25.82
N LEU A 440 22.06 -16.59 -24.57
CA LEU A 440 22.49 -17.37 -23.40
C LEU A 440 21.38 -18.32 -22.99
N MET A 441 21.68 -19.62 -22.90
CA MET A 441 20.77 -20.66 -22.44
C MET A 441 21.16 -21.14 -21.04
N LYS A 442 20.19 -21.31 -20.15
CA LYS A 442 20.40 -21.86 -18.81
C LYS A 442 20.79 -23.35 -18.85
N LYS A 443 21.93 -23.71 -18.25
CA LYS A 443 22.31 -25.12 -18.03
C LYS A 443 21.49 -25.74 -16.89
N HIS A 444 20.79 -26.84 -17.18
CA HIS A 444 19.97 -27.57 -16.21
C HIS A 444 20.77 -28.61 -15.41
N VAL A 445 21.80 -29.19 -16.03
CA VAL A 445 22.70 -30.17 -15.42
C VAL A 445 24.07 -29.53 -15.26
N ARG A 446 24.65 -29.63 -14.06
CA ARG A 446 26.00 -29.15 -13.75
C ARG A 446 26.81 -30.30 -13.17
N ALA A 447 28.01 -30.51 -13.69
CA ALA A 447 28.93 -31.52 -13.17
C ALA A 447 29.61 -31.05 -11.87
N THR A 448 29.82 -29.73 -11.72
CA THR A 448 30.47 -29.14 -10.54
C THR A 448 29.82 -27.81 -10.14
N LYS A 449 30.06 -27.35 -8.91
CA LYS A 449 29.60 -26.04 -8.41
C LYS A 449 30.20 -24.85 -9.17
N TYR A 450 31.32 -25.05 -9.85
CA TYR A 450 32.07 -24.02 -10.58
C TYR A 450 31.73 -23.93 -12.07
N ASP A 451 30.91 -24.86 -12.60
CA ASP A 451 30.46 -24.84 -13.99
C ASP A 451 29.55 -23.62 -14.24
N PRO A 452 29.78 -22.82 -15.32
CA PRO A 452 28.96 -21.67 -15.65
C PRO A 452 27.45 -21.99 -15.68
N LEU A 453 26.66 -21.06 -15.13
CA LEU A 453 25.19 -21.21 -15.00
C LEU A 453 24.47 -21.22 -16.36
N VAL A 454 25.13 -20.66 -17.37
CA VAL A 454 24.61 -20.41 -18.72
C VAL A 454 25.62 -20.86 -19.76
N GLU A 455 25.12 -21.23 -20.93
CA GLU A 455 25.86 -21.62 -22.11
C GLU A 455 25.46 -20.74 -23.28
N GLU A 456 26.41 -20.35 -24.12
CA GLU A 456 26.10 -19.59 -25.33
C GLU A 456 25.60 -20.54 -26.42
N VAL A 457 24.40 -20.29 -26.93
CA VAL A 457 23.77 -21.06 -28.01
C VAL A 457 23.36 -20.12 -29.13
N HIS A 458 23.30 -20.63 -30.35
CA HIS A 458 22.88 -19.83 -31.49
C HIS A 458 21.37 -19.98 -31.71
N LEU A 459 20.61 -18.91 -31.56
CA LEU A 459 19.20 -18.87 -31.88
C LEU A 459 19.01 -18.92 -33.40
N LEU A 460 18.22 -19.89 -33.86
CA LEU A 460 17.81 -20.01 -35.27
C LEU A 460 16.43 -19.38 -35.46
N GLU A 461 15.47 -19.79 -34.63
CA GLU A 461 14.07 -19.41 -34.75
C GLU A 461 13.44 -19.30 -33.37
N ALA A 462 12.48 -18.41 -33.17
CA ALA A 462 11.70 -18.37 -31.94
C ALA A 462 10.22 -18.10 -32.20
N ASN A 463 9.40 -18.70 -31.36
CA ASN A 463 8.03 -18.27 -31.10
C ASN A 463 7.93 -17.82 -29.63
N PRO A 464 6.80 -17.28 -29.16
CA PRO A 464 6.68 -16.77 -27.78
C PRO A 464 6.91 -17.81 -26.67
N THR A 465 6.88 -19.12 -26.99
CA THR A 465 6.98 -20.22 -26.02
C THR A 465 8.26 -21.02 -26.16
N TYR A 466 8.68 -21.27 -27.40
CA TYR A 466 9.79 -22.14 -27.77
C TYR A 466 10.73 -21.45 -28.74
N ALA A 467 12.00 -21.80 -28.65
CA ALA A 467 13.07 -21.35 -29.52
C ALA A 467 13.85 -22.57 -30.03
N HIS A 468 14.17 -22.55 -31.32
CA HIS A 468 15.06 -23.51 -31.95
C HIS A 468 16.48 -22.97 -31.86
N VAL A 469 17.36 -23.70 -31.18
CA VAL A 469 18.73 -23.28 -30.89
C VAL A 469 19.74 -24.32 -31.33
N ARG A 470 20.90 -23.87 -31.80
CA ARG A 470 22.07 -24.69 -32.09
C ARG A 470 23.07 -24.60 -30.94
N LEU A 471 23.41 -25.75 -30.37
CA LEU A 471 24.39 -25.91 -29.30
C LEU A 471 25.82 -25.79 -29.85
N PRO A 472 26.84 -25.55 -28.98
CA PRO A 472 28.23 -25.47 -29.40
C PRO A 472 28.78 -26.74 -30.07
N ASP A 473 28.19 -27.90 -29.79
CA ASP A 473 28.53 -29.19 -30.40
C ASP A 473 27.91 -29.39 -31.79
N GLY A 474 27.19 -28.38 -32.30
CA GLY A 474 26.51 -28.41 -33.60
C GLY A 474 25.13 -29.06 -33.59
N ARG A 475 24.65 -29.58 -32.46
CA ARG A 475 23.31 -30.17 -32.35
C ARG A 475 22.24 -29.09 -32.27
N GLU A 476 21.11 -29.35 -32.92
CA GLU A 476 19.95 -28.46 -32.88
C GLU A 476 18.89 -29.02 -31.93
N THR A 477 18.35 -28.15 -31.07
CA THR A 477 17.36 -28.54 -30.06
C THR A 477 16.30 -27.46 -29.87
N THR A 478 15.11 -27.88 -29.45
CA THR A 478 14.02 -26.97 -29.11
C THR A 478 14.02 -26.72 -27.61
N VAL A 479 14.09 -25.45 -27.20
CA VAL A 479 14.15 -25.02 -25.80
C VAL A 479 13.04 -24.03 -25.50
N SER A 480 12.62 -23.95 -24.23
CA SER A 480 11.67 -22.91 -23.82
C SER A 480 12.35 -21.55 -23.82
N VAL A 481 11.67 -20.53 -24.35
CA VAL A 481 12.14 -19.13 -24.33
C VAL A 481 12.44 -18.64 -22.91
N ARG A 482 11.76 -19.19 -21.89
CA ARG A 482 12.02 -18.86 -20.48
C ARG A 482 13.42 -19.24 -20.00
N HIS A 483 14.11 -20.10 -20.74
CA HIS A 483 15.47 -20.54 -20.44
C HIS A 483 16.53 -19.77 -21.24
N LEU A 484 16.11 -18.82 -22.09
CA LEU A 484 16.98 -17.99 -22.90
C LEU A 484 17.09 -16.57 -22.32
N ALA A 485 18.25 -15.96 -22.50
CA ALA A 485 18.51 -14.56 -22.17
C ALA A 485 19.32 -13.90 -23.30
N PRO A 486 19.15 -12.59 -23.54
CA PRO A 486 19.96 -11.89 -24.52
C PRO A 486 21.43 -11.88 -24.08
N ARG A 487 22.34 -11.94 -25.05
CA ARG A 487 23.76 -11.68 -24.80
C ARG A 487 23.90 -10.21 -24.40
N GLY A 488 24.31 -9.95 -23.15
CA GLY A 488 24.64 -8.59 -22.73
C GLY A 488 25.67 -7.99 -23.69
N HIS A 489 25.46 -6.76 -24.14
CA HIS A 489 26.51 -6.05 -24.85
C HIS A 489 27.62 -5.79 -23.84
N SER A 490 28.83 -6.28 -24.11
CA SER A 490 30.02 -5.77 -23.44
C SER A 490 30.09 -4.29 -23.77
N ILE A 491 29.69 -3.43 -22.83
CA ILE A 491 30.00 -2.01 -22.91
C ILE A 491 31.53 -1.96 -22.82
N ASN A 492 32.20 -1.70 -23.94
CA ASN A 492 33.60 -1.30 -23.91
C ASN A 492 33.69 -0.06 -23.02
N ASN A 493 34.47 -0.14 -21.95
CA ASN A 493 34.70 0.96 -21.01
C ASN A 493 35.34 2.20 -21.64
N ASP A 494 35.67 2.17 -22.94
CA ASP A 494 36.19 3.31 -23.69
C ASP A 494 35.08 4.26 -24.22
N ASN A 495 33.80 3.96 -23.98
CA ASN A 495 32.67 4.81 -24.36
C ASN A 495 31.76 5.19 -23.17
N LEU A 496 32.33 5.25 -21.95
CA LEU A 496 31.58 5.73 -20.79
C LEU A 496 31.43 7.26 -20.74
N ASP A 497 32.22 8.01 -21.54
CA ASP A 497 32.11 9.47 -21.67
C ASP A 497 31.09 9.93 -22.72
N HIS A 498 30.53 9.01 -23.53
CA HIS A 498 29.53 9.34 -24.57
C HIS A 498 28.11 8.80 -24.29
N LEU A 499 27.89 8.16 -23.13
CA LEU A 499 26.56 7.68 -22.71
C LEU A 499 25.94 8.47 -21.55
N VAL A 500 26.61 9.52 -21.08
CA VAL A 500 25.98 10.62 -20.34
C VAL A 500 25.81 11.76 -21.33
N LEU A 501 24.71 11.73 -22.09
CA LEU A 501 24.05 12.86 -22.79
C LEU A 501 23.14 12.29 -23.88
N ASN A 502 21.97 11.81 -23.48
CA ASN A 502 20.78 11.82 -24.34
C ASN A 502 19.51 11.85 -23.48
N ASP A 503 19.57 12.60 -22.38
CA ASP A 503 18.40 13.31 -21.90
C ASP A 503 18.29 14.54 -22.80
N ARG A 504 17.39 14.51 -23.78
CA ARG A 504 17.09 15.68 -24.61
C ARG A 504 16.40 16.71 -23.72
N THR A 505 17.19 17.49 -22.99
CA THR A 505 16.85 18.87 -22.71
C THR A 505 16.77 19.59 -24.05
N MET A 506 15.56 19.96 -24.45
CA MET A 506 15.38 20.98 -25.48
C MET A 506 15.86 22.29 -24.89
N ASP A 507 17.12 22.63 -25.14
CA ASP A 507 17.61 24.00 -25.02
C ASP A 507 17.05 24.78 -26.21
N ILE A 508 16.08 25.63 -25.88
CA ILE A 508 15.57 26.69 -26.75
C ILE A 508 16.69 27.72 -26.85
N THR A 509 17.30 27.84 -28.02
CA THR A 509 18.22 28.95 -28.31
C THR A 509 17.44 30.25 -28.43
N GLU A 510 17.98 31.33 -27.85
CA GLU A 510 17.46 32.70 -27.73
C GLU A 510 17.22 33.46 -29.07
N THR A 511 16.92 32.78 -30.17
CA THR A 511 16.70 33.42 -31.48
C THR A 511 15.33 33.16 -32.11
N ASP A 512 14.43 32.43 -31.44
CA ASP A 512 13.05 32.21 -31.93
C ASP A 512 11.97 32.91 -31.08
N VAL A 513 12.36 33.77 -30.14
CA VAL A 513 11.44 34.48 -29.23
C VAL A 513 10.96 35.84 -29.80
N GLU A 514 11.49 36.30 -30.94
CA GLU A 514 11.11 37.61 -31.51
C GLU A 514 10.10 37.56 -32.66
N ASN A 515 9.73 36.37 -33.18
CA ASN A 515 8.85 36.25 -34.36
C ASN A 515 7.41 35.79 -34.08
N ILE A 516 6.97 35.71 -32.82
CA ILE A 516 5.57 35.35 -32.48
C ILE A 516 4.84 36.52 -31.78
N THR A 517 5.50 37.65 -31.54
CA THR A 517 4.92 38.84 -30.88
C THR A 517 4.35 39.90 -31.85
N GLN A 518 4.10 39.59 -33.13
CA GLN A 518 3.57 40.58 -34.09
C GLN A 518 2.28 40.24 -34.84
N GLU A 519 1.62 39.10 -34.59
CA GLU A 519 0.35 38.74 -35.29
C GLU A 519 -0.91 38.71 -34.41
N ALA A 520 -0.91 39.38 -33.25
CA ALA A 520 -2.10 39.46 -32.39
C ALA A 520 -2.47 40.88 -31.94
N THR A 521 -2.12 41.90 -32.73
CA THR A 521 -2.61 43.28 -32.54
C THR A 521 -3.21 43.84 -33.83
N SER A 522 -4.31 43.24 -34.28
CA SER A 522 -5.28 43.93 -35.13
C SER A 522 -6.60 43.17 -35.08
N ASN A 523 -7.54 43.69 -34.27
CA ASN A 523 -9.00 43.71 -34.50
C ASN A 523 -9.71 43.86 -33.16
N MET A 524 -9.76 45.10 -32.67
CA MET A 524 -10.84 45.55 -31.79
C MET A 524 -12.09 45.82 -32.64
N ASP A 525 -13.23 45.76 -31.95
CA ASP A 525 -14.55 46.28 -32.33
C ASP A 525 -15.53 45.33 -33.06
N ASN A 526 -16.31 44.56 -32.29
CA ASN A 526 -17.77 44.79 -32.23
C ASN A 526 -18.53 43.90 -31.19
N ALA A 527 -19.24 44.60 -30.30
CA ALA A 527 -20.56 44.37 -29.68
C ALA A 527 -20.97 43.02 -29.00
N MET A 528 -21.10 43.10 -27.66
CA MET A 528 -22.23 42.70 -26.78
C MET A 528 -23.22 41.58 -27.20
N GLU A 529 -23.29 40.47 -26.43
CA GLU A 529 -24.45 40.09 -25.57
C GLU A 529 -24.32 38.69 -24.86
N THR A 530 -24.56 38.70 -23.54
CA THR A 530 -25.16 37.67 -22.63
C THR A 530 -24.53 36.25 -22.38
N SER A 531 -23.94 36.11 -21.17
CA SER A 531 -23.91 35.03 -20.12
C SER A 531 -24.21 33.52 -20.40
N PRO A 532 -23.79 32.52 -19.55
CA PRO A 532 -23.03 32.58 -18.29
C PRO A 532 -21.81 31.65 -18.16
N VAL A 533 -21.07 31.92 -17.09
CA VAL A 533 -19.77 31.42 -16.60
C VAL A 533 -19.74 29.91 -16.24
N ILE A 534 -18.74 29.18 -16.77
CA ILE A 534 -18.27 27.89 -16.24
C ILE A 534 -16.97 28.12 -15.44
N ARG A 535 -17.03 27.98 -14.11
CA ARG A 535 -15.84 28.01 -13.23
C ARG A 535 -15.01 26.73 -13.42
N ARG A 536 -13.85 26.81 -14.09
CA ARG A 536 -12.82 25.76 -14.07
C ARG A 536 -11.95 25.91 -12.81
N SER A 537 -11.79 24.80 -12.10
CA SER A 537 -10.90 24.67 -10.94
C SER A 537 -9.44 24.81 -11.36
N THR A 538 -8.75 25.79 -10.80
CA THR A 538 -7.30 25.93 -10.83
C THR A 538 -6.67 25.01 -9.79
N ARG A 539 -5.83 24.06 -10.25
CA ARG A 539 -4.82 23.41 -9.42
C ARG A 539 -3.56 23.25 -10.25
N GLU A 540 -2.61 24.14 -9.99
CA GLU A 540 -1.23 24.04 -10.43
C GLU A 540 -0.53 22.88 -9.71
N ILE A 541 0.28 22.14 -10.45
CA ILE A 541 1.09 21.02 -9.96
C ILE A 541 2.44 21.60 -9.49
N LYS A 542 2.72 21.56 -8.19
CA LYS A 542 4.05 21.88 -7.63
C LYS A 542 5.05 20.76 -7.97
N LYS A 543 6.24 21.13 -8.48
CA LYS A 543 7.39 20.24 -8.66
C LYS A 543 8.05 19.91 -7.29
N PRO A 544 8.65 18.73 -7.11
CA PRO A 544 9.27 18.30 -5.84
C PRO A 544 10.60 19.03 -5.57
N CYS A 545 10.82 19.46 -4.31
CA CYS A 545 12.09 20.05 -3.85
C CYS A 545 13.19 18.98 -3.77
N ARG A 546 14.35 19.27 -4.37
CA ARG A 546 15.62 18.56 -4.11
C ARG A 546 16.26 19.14 -2.85
N PHE A 547 16.63 18.29 -1.89
CA PHE A 547 17.51 18.65 -0.78
C PHE A 547 18.96 18.63 -1.29
N GLY A 548 19.65 19.77 -1.22
CA GLY A 548 21.10 19.86 -1.37
C GLY A 548 21.79 19.64 -0.02
N PHE A 549 22.85 18.85 -0.03
CA PHE A 549 23.93 18.91 0.94
C PHE A 549 24.99 19.83 0.33
N ASP A 550 25.35 20.90 1.03
CA ASP A 550 26.54 21.69 0.74
C ASP A 550 27.57 21.40 1.84
N ASP A 551 28.81 21.12 1.41
CA ASP A 551 30.04 21.16 2.20
C ASP A 551 30.37 22.59 2.67
#